data_AF-A0A2K3KHQ3-F1
#
_entry.id   AF-A0A2K3KHQ3-F1
#
_cell.length_a   1.000
_cell.length_b   1.000
_cell.length_c   1.000
_cell.angle_alpha   90.00
_cell.angle_beta   90.00
_cell.angle_gamma   90.00
#
_symmetry.space_group_name_H-M   'P 1'
#
loop_
_entity.id
_entity.type
_entity.pdbx_description
1 polymer ?
#
loop_
_entity_poly.entity_id
_entity_poly.type
_entity_poly.pdbx_seq_one_letter_code
_entity_poly.pdbx_strand_id
1 'polypeptide(L)'
;MVGVLMDQIHTSKKACVAAYPSTVQNDILWFWPNTDPQYKDIITKKTPPFIPEIDDPSYSSLMGNREIAYGYEVLIENLMDPAHLPYAHYGMLNTPKPK
;
A
#
# COMPACT_ATOMS: atom_id res chain seq x y z
N MET A 1 -22.02 -4.55 23.63
CA MET A 1 -22.51 -5.58 22.68
C MET A 1 -23.82 -5.06 22.09
N VAL A 2 -23.74 -4.31 20.99
CA VAL A 2 -24.93 -3.90 20.23
C VAL A 2 -24.88 -4.71 18.95
N GLY A 3 -25.63 -5.82 18.95
CA GLY A 3 -25.86 -6.60 17.74
C GLY A 3 -26.74 -5.79 16.82
N VAL A 4 -26.16 -5.24 15.77
CA VAL A 4 -26.95 -4.81 14.61
C VAL A 4 -27.40 -6.09 13.92
N LEU A 5 -28.68 -6.42 14.05
CA LEU A 5 -29.33 -7.38 13.17
C LEU A 5 -29.09 -6.91 11.73
N MET A 6 -28.27 -7.66 10.98
CA MET A 6 -28.24 -7.56 9.52
C MET A 6 -29.54 -8.18 9.01
N ASP A 7 -30.63 -7.41 9.05
CA ASP A 7 -31.81 -7.71 8.27
C ASP A 7 -31.40 -7.83 6.80
N GLN A 8 -31.85 -8.89 6.12
CA GLN A 8 -31.54 -9.18 4.72
C GLN A 8 -32.18 -8.12 3.80
N ILE A 9 -31.50 -6.98 3.62
CA ILE A 9 -31.92 -5.88 2.72
C ILE A 9 -31.78 -6.27 1.22
N HIS A 10 -31.18 -7.42 0.91
CA HIS A 10 -30.94 -7.86 -0.46
C HIS A 10 -31.90 -8.99 -0.88
N THR A 11 -33.04 -8.62 -1.47
CA THR A 11 -33.99 -9.59 -2.07
C THR A 11 -33.48 -10.21 -3.37
N SER A 12 -32.52 -9.56 -4.05
CA SER A 12 -31.91 -10.05 -5.28
C SER A 12 -30.54 -10.68 -5.03
N LYS A 13 -30.35 -11.94 -5.43
CA LYS A 13 -29.03 -12.60 -5.40
C LYS A 13 -27.99 -11.93 -6.31
N LYS A 14 -28.44 -11.07 -7.24
CA LYS A 14 -27.55 -10.28 -8.12
C LYS A 14 -27.07 -8.99 -7.47
N ALA A 15 -27.66 -8.58 -6.35
CA ALA A 15 -27.22 -7.41 -5.59
C ALA A 15 -26.04 -7.78 -4.70
N CYS A 16 -24.92 -8.18 -5.31
CA CYS A 16 -23.68 -8.53 -4.63
C CYS A 16 -22.48 -7.93 -5.35
N VAL A 17 -21.42 -7.66 -4.59
CA VAL A 17 -20.14 -7.15 -5.07
C VAL A 17 -19.02 -7.88 -4.33
N ALA A 18 -17.84 -7.98 -4.95
CA ALA A 18 -16.66 -8.46 -4.27
C ALA A 18 -16.31 -7.51 -3.11
N ALA A 19 -16.08 -8.08 -1.93
CA ALA A 19 -15.54 -7.36 -0.78
C ALA A 19 -14.10 -7.83 -0.54
N TYR A 20 -13.17 -6.88 -0.48
CA TYR A 20 -11.76 -7.17 -0.20
C TYR A 20 -11.45 -6.92 1.28
N PRO A 21 -10.71 -7.82 1.95
CA PRO A 21 -10.16 -7.55 3.26
C PRO A 21 -9.31 -6.28 3.20
N SER A 22 -9.60 -5.33 4.08
CA SER A 22 -8.98 -4.00 4.10
C SER A 22 -8.76 -3.49 5.51
N THR A 23 -7.77 -2.61 5.67
CA THR A 23 -7.45 -1.93 6.94
C THR A 23 -6.79 -0.58 6.66
N VAL A 24 -6.85 0.34 7.62
CA VAL A 24 -6.09 1.60 7.59
C VAL A 24 -4.91 1.46 8.55
N GLN A 25 -3.69 1.74 8.06
CA GLN A 25 -2.45 1.72 8.85
C GLN A 25 -1.49 2.78 8.29
N ASN A 26 -0.82 3.55 9.16
CA ASN A 26 0.07 4.66 8.79
C ASN A 26 -0.59 5.63 7.79
N ASP A 27 -1.85 5.99 8.05
CA ASP A 27 -2.72 6.81 7.19
C ASP A 27 -2.90 6.31 5.74
N ILE A 28 -2.61 5.04 5.48
CA ILE A 28 -2.76 4.38 4.18
C ILE A 28 -3.89 3.35 4.25
N LEU A 29 -4.79 3.36 3.26
CA LEU A 29 -5.77 2.29 3.05
C LEU A 29 -5.11 1.10 2.34
N TRP A 30 -5.00 -0.02 3.04
CA TRP A 30 -4.51 -1.29 2.51
C TRP A 30 -5.66 -2.24 2.20
N PHE A 31 -5.54 -3.01 1.13
CA PHE A 31 -6.48 -4.08 0.81
C PHE A 31 -5.77 -5.26 0.12
N TRP A 32 -6.32 -6.45 0.29
CA TRP A 32 -5.88 -7.65 -0.41
C TRP A 32 -6.84 -7.96 -1.55
N PRO A 33 -6.45 -7.78 -2.83
CA PRO A 33 -7.32 -7.96 -3.98
C PRO A 33 -7.55 -9.44 -4.32
N ASN A 34 -8.02 -10.23 -3.35
CA ASN A 34 -8.30 -11.65 -3.54
C ASN A 34 -9.66 -12.01 -2.92
N THR A 35 -10.54 -12.60 -3.74
CA THR A 35 -11.90 -12.97 -3.35
C THR A 35 -12.04 -14.44 -2.94
N ASP A 36 -10.98 -15.25 -3.03
CA ASP A 36 -11.04 -16.64 -2.60
C ASP A 36 -11.34 -16.69 -1.08
N PRO A 37 -12.36 -17.47 -0.66
CA PRO A 37 -12.78 -17.57 0.74
C PRO A 37 -11.64 -17.83 1.74
N GLN A 38 -10.56 -18.51 1.33
CA GLN A 38 -9.41 -18.77 2.21
C GLN A 38 -8.70 -17.49 2.69
N TYR A 39 -8.84 -16.39 1.94
CA TYR A 39 -8.21 -15.10 2.24
C TYR A 39 -9.14 -14.11 2.95
N LYS A 40 -10.39 -14.48 3.24
CA LYS A 40 -11.36 -13.60 3.91
C LYS A 40 -10.80 -12.97 5.20
N ASP A 41 -10.06 -13.76 5.98
CA ASP A 41 -9.49 -13.33 7.26
C ASP A 41 -7.98 -13.05 7.18
N ILE A 42 -7.43 -12.76 5.98
CA ILE A 42 -5.99 -12.53 5.77
C ILE A 42 -5.43 -11.43 6.66
N ILE A 43 -6.22 -10.40 6.97
CA ILE A 43 -5.86 -9.29 7.87
C ILE A 43 -5.54 -9.75 9.31
N THR A 44 -6.02 -10.92 9.73
CA THR A 44 -5.69 -11.50 11.05
C THR A 44 -4.36 -12.26 11.05
N LYS A 45 -3.86 -12.60 9.86
CA LYS A 45 -2.66 -13.43 9.65
C LYS A 45 -1.49 -12.64 9.08
N LYS A 46 -1.77 -11.54 8.39
CA LYS A 46 -0.79 -10.66 7.75
C LYS A 46 -1.16 -9.21 8.03
N THR A 47 -0.14 -8.43 8.37
CA THR A 47 -0.25 -6.98 8.52
C THR A 47 0.47 -6.30 7.35
N PRO A 48 0.03 -5.12 6.91
CA PRO A 48 0.82 -4.30 5.99
C PRO A 48 2.18 -3.93 6.59
N PRO A 49 3.16 -3.50 5.76
CA PRO A 49 4.40 -2.91 6.25
C PRO A 49 4.12 -1.79 7.25
N PHE A 50 4.81 -1.81 8.39
CA PHE A 50 4.64 -0.83 9.46
C PHE A 50 5.89 0.04 9.56
N ILE A 51 5.69 1.36 9.52
CA ILE A 51 6.74 2.37 9.66
C ILE A 51 6.38 3.22 10.88
N PRO A 52 7.01 3.01 12.05
CA PRO A 52 6.61 3.68 13.29
C PRO A 52 6.75 5.20 13.23
N GLU A 53 7.70 5.71 12.45
CA GLU A 53 7.95 7.15 12.29
C GLU A 53 6.79 7.89 11.62
N ILE A 54 5.90 7.20 10.89
CA ILE A 54 4.71 7.85 10.31
C ILE A 54 3.69 8.20 11.39
N ASP A 55 3.58 7.37 12.44
CA ASP A 55 2.62 7.57 13.53
C ASP A 55 3.23 8.37 14.71
N ASP A 56 4.52 8.70 14.66
CA ASP A 56 5.22 9.48 15.68
C ASP A 56 5.10 10.99 15.38
N PRO A 57 4.44 11.77 16.25
CA PRO A 57 4.23 13.20 16.03
C PRO A 57 5.52 14.05 16.12
N SER A 58 6.65 13.47 16.56
CA SER A 58 7.95 14.13 16.53
C SER A 58 8.58 14.15 15.13
N TYR A 59 8.05 13.34 14.20
CA TYR A 59 8.46 13.31 12.81
C TYR A 59 7.45 14.06 11.93
N SER A 60 7.96 14.62 10.83
CA SER A 60 7.11 15.16 9.76
C SER A 60 6.96 14.10 8.69
N SER A 61 5.73 13.76 8.32
CA SER A 61 5.40 12.86 7.22
C SER A 61 4.78 13.63 6.06
N LEU A 62 5.23 13.36 4.84
CA LEU A 62 4.59 13.84 3.60
C LEU A 62 4.12 12.63 2.81
N MET A 63 2.80 12.49 2.67
CA MET A 63 2.18 11.44 1.87
C MET A 63 1.81 11.98 0.50
N GLY A 64 2.08 11.22 -0.56
CA GLY A 64 1.71 11.57 -1.93
C GLY A 64 1.71 10.36 -2.84
N ASN A 65 0.92 10.43 -3.91
CA ASN A 65 0.88 9.40 -4.94
C ASN A 65 1.22 10.01 -6.30
N ARG A 66 1.97 9.27 -7.11
CA ARG A 66 2.29 9.65 -8.48
C ARG A 66 2.13 8.43 -9.39
N GLU A 67 1.44 8.62 -10.50
CA GLU A 67 1.40 7.62 -11.56
C GLU A 67 2.68 7.71 -12.41
N ILE A 68 3.29 6.56 -12.68
CA ILE A 68 4.48 6.45 -13.52
C ILE A 68 4.26 5.30 -14.49
N ALA A 69 4.68 5.50 -15.75
CA ALA A 69 4.44 4.56 -16.84
C ALA A 69 5.41 3.35 -16.84
N TYR A 70 5.56 2.69 -15.69
CA TYR A 70 6.27 1.41 -15.55
C TYR A 70 5.71 0.59 -14.39
N GLY A 71 6.00 -0.71 -14.38
CA GLY A 71 5.54 -1.64 -13.35
C GLY A 71 6.20 -1.43 -11.98
N TYR A 72 5.58 -1.99 -10.94
CA TYR A 72 6.07 -1.94 -9.56
C TYR A 72 7.48 -2.54 -9.43
N GLU A 73 7.75 -3.63 -10.13
CA GLU A 73 9.02 -4.35 -10.07
C GLU A 73 10.17 -3.47 -10.56
N VAL A 74 9.96 -2.78 -11.70
CA VAL A 74 10.94 -1.84 -12.27
C VAL A 74 11.17 -0.65 -11.34
N LEU A 75 10.11 -0.15 -10.69
CA LEU A 75 10.24 0.94 -9.70
C LEU A 75 11.14 0.51 -8.54
N ILE A 76 10.90 -0.67 -7.97
CA ILE A 76 11.65 -1.15 -6.81
C ILE A 76 13.10 -1.46 -7.19
N GLU A 77 13.34 -2.10 -8.33
CA GLU A 77 14.72 -2.34 -8.81
C GLU A 77 15.48 -1.02 -9.02
N ASN A 78 14.84 -0.03 -9.66
CA ASN A 78 15.45 1.28 -9.85
C ASN A 78 15.72 2.01 -8.53
N LEU A 79 14.76 2.01 -7.60
CA LEU A 79 14.88 2.68 -6.31
C LEU A 79 16.02 2.09 -5.47
N MET A 80 16.19 0.77 -5.50
CA MET A 80 17.15 0.05 -4.67
C MET A 80 18.56 -0.07 -5.27
N ASP A 81 18.74 0.23 -6.56
CA ASP A 81 20.05 0.15 -7.24
C ASP A 81 20.84 1.47 -7.12
N PRO A 82 21.93 1.54 -6.33
CA PRO A 82 22.73 2.76 -6.23
C PRO A 82 23.50 3.10 -7.52
N ALA A 83 23.62 2.18 -8.48
CA ALA A 83 24.39 2.40 -9.70
C ALA A 83 23.79 3.49 -10.60
N HIS A 84 22.48 3.78 -10.50
CA HIS A 84 21.85 4.85 -11.29
C HIS A 84 22.16 6.26 -10.74
N LEU A 85 22.58 6.39 -9.47
CA LEU A 85 22.73 7.69 -8.82
C LEU A 85 23.68 8.66 -9.55
N PRO A 86 24.90 8.26 -9.97
CA PRO A 86 25.82 9.17 -10.68
C PRO A 86 25.28 9.70 -12.01
N TYR A 87 24.33 9.00 -12.62
CA TYR A 87 23.84 9.26 -13.97
C TYR A 87 22.48 9.98 -13.95
N ALA A 88 21.50 9.44 -13.23
CA ALA A 88 20.14 9.96 -13.19
C ALA A 88 19.96 11.08 -12.16
N HIS A 89 20.80 11.14 -11.13
CA HIS A 89 20.76 12.15 -10.08
C HIS A 89 21.95 13.12 -10.11
N TYR A 90 22.58 13.26 -11.28
CA TYR A 90 23.70 14.18 -11.49
C TYR A 90 23.34 15.62 -11.12
N GLY A 91 24.15 16.24 -10.25
CA GLY A 91 23.93 17.61 -9.78
C GLY A 91 22.83 17.77 -8.74
N MET A 92 22.09 16.70 -8.39
CA MET A 92 21.08 16.70 -7.33
C MET A 92 21.61 16.09 -6.03
N LEU A 93 22.43 15.04 -6.13
CA LEU A 93 23.03 14.35 -4.99
C LEU A 93 24.55 14.49 -5.00
N ASN A 94 25.17 14.39 -3.82
CA ASN A 94 26.63 14.36 -3.70
C ASN A 94 27.17 12.95 -4.00
N THR A 95 27.19 12.59 -5.29
CA THR A 95 27.63 11.28 -5.78
C THR A 95 28.96 11.40 -6.56
N PRO A 96 29.78 10.35 -6.62
CA PRO A 96 30.94 10.31 -7.51
C PRO A 96 30.54 10.64 -8.95
N LYS A 97 31.39 11.37 -9.67
CA LYS A 97 31.13 11.65 -11.10
C LYS A 97 31.29 10.35 -11.90
N PRO A 98 30.44 10.12 -12.92
CA PRO A 98 30.66 9.06 -13.89
C PRO A 98 32.08 9.14 -14.48
N LYS A 99 32.71 7.99 -14.67
CA LYS A 99 33.95 7.90 -15.45
C LYS A 99 33.65 7.95 -16.94
#